data_AF-A0A935JRM1-F1
#
_entry.id   AF-A0A935JRM1-F1
#
_cell.length_a   1.000
_cell.length_b   1.000
_cell.length_c   1.000
_cell.angle_alpha   90.00
_cell.angle_beta   90.00
_cell.angle_gamma   90.00
#
_symmetry.space_group_name_H-M   'P 1'
#
loop_
_entity.id
_entity.type
_entity.pdbx_description
1 polymer ?
#
loop_
_entity_poly.entity_id
_entity_poly.type
_entity_poly.pdbx_seq_one_letter_code
_entity_poly.pdbx_strand_id
1 'polypeptide(L)'
;MVGFQVLPKDLASFGQLFVQKGKWEGKQLINEKWFTETGTPSTLEPSCGLLWWIDYEQKFSIIDDEQIGKLQKAGLPDSVINVVRSLKGKHESSVYSKLLQKNEENYASMGYCNYQNSKDNGLTISRKENMNKFYKTLGYLGNCMAVYPDKNLVVVRMISEESFLKGKGTKDGSGYNNFSDFFELTTKLIQ
;
A
#
# COMPACT_ATOMS: atom_id res chain seq x y z
N MET A 1 -17.86 -9.38 8.46
CA MET A 1 -18.80 -9.63 7.34
C MET A 1 -18.65 -11.09 6.92
N VAL A 2 -19.69 -11.89 7.10
CA VAL A 2 -19.75 -13.32 6.71
C VAL A 2 -20.90 -13.47 5.71
N GLY A 3 -20.66 -14.10 4.56
CA GLY A 3 -21.72 -14.37 3.59
C GLY A 3 -21.27 -14.65 2.15
N PHE A 4 -20.08 -14.18 1.75
CA PHE A 4 -19.55 -14.47 0.41
C PHE A 4 -18.64 -15.69 0.45
N GLN A 5 -19.16 -16.84 0.00
CA GLN A 5 -18.43 -18.10 -0.08
C GLN A 5 -17.94 -18.31 -1.52
N VAL A 6 -16.62 -18.47 -1.66
CA VAL A 6 -15.96 -18.65 -2.95
C VAL A 6 -14.77 -19.59 -2.79
N LEU A 7 -14.41 -20.29 -3.86
CA LEU A 7 -13.17 -21.03 -3.95
C LEU A 7 -12.02 -20.09 -4.41
N PRO A 8 -10.75 -20.49 -4.21
CA PRO A 8 -9.61 -19.68 -4.65
C PRO A 8 -9.65 -19.36 -6.16
N LYS A 9 -10.12 -20.32 -6.98
CA LYS A 9 -10.27 -20.17 -8.43
C LYS A 9 -11.35 -19.15 -8.80
N ASP A 10 -12.44 -19.07 -8.03
CA ASP A 10 -13.48 -18.08 -8.26
C ASP A 10 -12.95 -16.67 -7.95
N LEU A 11 -12.19 -16.53 -6.85
CA LEU A 11 -11.53 -15.26 -6.53
C LEU A 11 -10.52 -14.86 -7.61
N ALA A 12 -9.74 -15.81 -8.12
CA ALA A 12 -8.82 -15.57 -9.23
C ALA A 12 -9.56 -15.13 -10.51
N SER A 13 -10.76 -15.66 -10.76
CA SER A 13 -11.60 -15.26 -11.90
C SER A 13 -12.07 -13.80 -11.80
N PHE A 14 -12.37 -13.30 -10.59
CA PHE A 14 -12.63 -11.86 -10.38
C PHE A 14 -11.38 -11.01 -10.66
N GLY A 15 -10.21 -11.45 -10.23
CA GLY A 15 -8.95 -10.78 -10.57
C GLY A 15 -8.68 -10.78 -12.07
N GLN A 16 -8.95 -11.89 -12.76
CA GLN A 16 -8.80 -12.00 -14.20
C GLN A 16 -9.74 -11.04 -14.91
N LEU A 17 -11.00 -10.97 -14.48
CA LEU A 17 -11.97 -10.01 -15.02
C LEU A 17 -11.48 -8.57 -14.82
N PHE A 18 -10.81 -8.28 -13.70
CA PHE A 18 -10.18 -6.97 -13.46
C PHE A 18 -9.09 -6.65 -14.48
N VAL A 19 -8.13 -7.56 -14.66
CA VAL A 19 -7.05 -7.40 -15.63
C VAL A 19 -7.58 -7.27 -17.06
N GLN A 20 -8.63 -8.02 -17.37
CA GLN A 20 -9.31 -8.01 -18.67
C GLN A 20 -10.35 -6.88 -18.79
N LYS A 21 -10.42 -5.98 -17.81
CA LYS A 21 -11.30 -4.81 -17.79
C LYS A 21 -12.76 -5.16 -18.08
N GLY A 22 -13.24 -6.25 -17.48
CA GLY A 22 -14.62 -6.69 -17.57
C GLY A 22 -14.94 -7.58 -18.76
N LYS A 23 -13.95 -7.94 -19.58
CA LYS A 23 -14.11 -8.91 -20.66
C LYS A 23 -13.88 -10.34 -20.16
N TRP A 24 -14.68 -11.27 -20.66
CA TRP A 24 -14.48 -12.70 -20.48
C TRP A 24 -14.69 -13.38 -21.83
N GLU A 25 -13.72 -14.16 -22.28
CA GLU A 25 -13.77 -14.84 -23.60
C GLU A 25 -14.16 -13.89 -24.76
N GLY A 26 -13.66 -12.65 -24.72
CA GLY A 26 -13.93 -11.63 -25.73
C GLY A 26 -15.27 -10.89 -25.57
N LYS A 27 -16.15 -11.32 -24.65
CA LYS A 27 -17.44 -10.66 -24.36
C LYS A 27 -17.31 -9.68 -23.20
N GLN A 28 -17.81 -8.45 -23.36
CA GLN A 28 -17.90 -7.49 -22.25
C GLN A 28 -19.01 -7.89 -21.29
N LEU A 29 -18.66 -8.28 -20.07
CA LEU A 29 -19.61 -8.64 -19.01
C LEU A 29 -19.89 -7.47 -18.05
N ILE A 30 -18.86 -6.70 -17.70
CA ILE A 30 -18.94 -5.54 -16.79
C ILE A 30 -18.31 -4.34 -17.48
N ASN A 31 -18.96 -3.17 -17.52
CA ASN A 31 -18.40 -1.98 -18.18
C ASN A 31 -16.98 -1.65 -17.67
N GLU A 32 -16.03 -1.38 -18.58
CA GLU A 32 -14.63 -1.02 -18.28
C GLU A 32 -14.52 0.12 -17.26
N LYS A 33 -15.46 1.08 -17.27
CA LYS A 33 -15.50 2.22 -16.36
C LYS A 33 -15.41 1.80 -14.88
N TRP A 34 -16.06 0.70 -14.49
CA TRP A 34 -16.02 0.22 -13.11
C TRP A 34 -14.61 -0.17 -12.67
N PHE A 35 -13.79 -0.70 -13.56
CA PHE A 35 -12.40 -1.06 -13.25
C PHE A 35 -11.49 0.17 -13.14
N THR A 36 -11.76 1.21 -13.94
CA THR A 36 -11.13 2.52 -13.76
C THR A 36 -11.49 3.14 -12.42
N GLU A 37 -12.78 3.10 -12.04
CA GLU A 37 -13.25 3.64 -10.75
C GLU A 37 -12.69 2.87 -9.56
N THR A 38 -12.60 1.54 -9.63
CA THR A 38 -11.93 0.73 -8.60
C THR A 38 -10.46 1.12 -8.45
N GLY A 39 -9.80 1.52 -9.54
CA GLY A 39 -8.42 2.01 -9.52
C GLY A 39 -8.25 3.48 -9.11
N THR A 40 -9.36 4.19 -8.86
CA THR A 40 -9.38 5.60 -8.52
C THR A 40 -9.49 5.76 -6.99
N PRO A 41 -8.49 6.37 -6.33
CA PRO A 41 -8.54 6.65 -4.91
C PRO A 41 -9.77 7.47 -4.50
N SER A 42 -10.40 7.10 -3.39
CA SER A 42 -11.44 7.92 -2.76
C SER A 42 -10.81 9.09 -2.00
N THR A 43 -11.54 10.21 -1.90
CA THR A 43 -11.06 11.40 -1.19
C THR A 43 -10.88 11.15 0.32
N LEU A 44 -11.68 10.26 0.91
CA LEU A 44 -11.65 9.93 2.33
C LEU A 44 -10.58 8.88 2.66
N GLU A 45 -10.36 7.93 1.76
CA GLU A 45 -9.36 6.89 1.87
C GLU A 45 -8.56 6.79 0.56
N PRO A 46 -7.45 7.54 0.44
CA PRO A 46 -6.63 7.57 -0.78
C PRO A 46 -5.93 6.24 -1.11
N SER A 47 -5.96 5.27 -0.21
CA SER A 47 -5.47 3.91 -0.46
C SER A 47 -6.56 2.95 -0.93
N CYS A 48 -7.77 3.43 -1.22
CA CYS A 48 -8.90 2.56 -1.60
C CYS A 48 -9.75 3.16 -2.73
N GLY A 49 -10.22 2.31 -3.65
CA GLY A 49 -11.23 2.63 -4.66
C GLY A 49 -12.24 1.47 -4.79
N LEU A 50 -13.54 1.76 -4.69
CA LEU A 50 -14.63 0.77 -4.71
C LEU A 50 -14.35 -0.53 -3.92
N LEU A 51 -13.86 -0.41 -2.67
CA LEU A 51 -13.49 -1.51 -1.75
C LEU A 51 -12.22 -2.31 -2.12
N TRP A 52 -11.47 -1.89 -3.12
CA TRP A 52 -10.16 -2.44 -3.43
C TRP A 52 -9.07 -1.54 -2.88
N TRP A 53 -8.10 -2.14 -2.22
CA TRP A 53 -6.92 -1.42 -1.75
C TRP A 53 -5.96 -1.21 -2.91
N ILE A 54 -5.49 0.03 -3.05
CA ILE A 54 -4.54 0.47 -4.05
C ILE A 54 -3.17 0.50 -3.39
N ASP A 55 -2.22 -0.20 -3.98
CA ASP A 55 -0.88 -0.32 -3.47
C ASP A 55 0.15 -0.24 -4.60
N TYR A 56 1.42 -0.18 -4.24
CA TYR A 56 2.52 0.06 -5.16
C TYR A 56 3.71 -0.79 -4.77
N GLU A 57 4.34 -1.42 -5.75
CA GLU A 57 5.50 -2.30 -5.50
C GLU A 57 6.70 -1.50 -5.01
N GLN A 58 6.85 -0.27 -5.52
CA GLN A 58 7.96 0.60 -5.17
C GLN A 58 7.39 1.92 -4.66
N LYS A 59 7.80 2.31 -3.45
CA LYS A 59 7.34 3.53 -2.80
C LYS A 59 8.55 4.32 -2.34
N PHE A 60 8.67 5.55 -2.79
CA PHE A 60 9.75 6.45 -2.41
C PHE A 60 9.23 7.66 -1.66
N SER A 61 10.01 8.08 -0.67
CA SER A 61 9.91 9.39 -0.03
C SER A 61 11.04 10.26 -0.58
N ILE A 62 10.70 11.41 -1.12
CA ILE A 62 11.67 12.33 -1.70
C ILE A 62 11.66 13.63 -0.91
N ILE A 63 12.84 13.99 -0.43
CA ILE A 63 13.11 15.31 0.14
C ILE A 63 14.02 16.02 -0.84
N ASP A 64 13.50 17.09 -1.44
CA ASP A 64 14.21 17.98 -2.35
C ASP A 64 14.18 19.42 -1.83
N ASP A 65 14.87 20.33 -2.53
CA ASP A 65 14.93 21.74 -2.10
C ASP A 65 13.56 22.42 -2.14
N GLU A 66 12.63 21.94 -2.97
CA GLU A 66 11.26 22.43 -3.02
C GLU A 66 10.51 22.08 -1.72
N GLN A 67 10.59 20.82 -1.26
CA GLN A 67 9.99 20.41 0.02
C GLN A 67 10.60 21.19 1.19
N ILE A 68 11.92 21.32 1.23
CA ILE A 68 12.62 22.08 2.29
C ILE A 68 12.15 23.55 2.28
N GLY A 69 12.08 24.17 1.10
CA GLY A 69 11.60 25.54 0.95
C GLY A 69 10.16 25.73 1.41
N LYS A 70 9.27 24.76 1.16
CA LYS A 70 7.88 24.78 1.67
C LYS A 70 7.83 24.74 3.20
N LEU A 71 8.64 23.88 3.81
CA LEU A 71 8.72 23.77 5.28
C LEU A 71 9.28 25.05 5.91
N GLN A 72 10.32 25.66 5.31
CA GLN A 72 10.86 26.93 5.78
C GLN A 72 9.82 28.06 5.70
N LYS A 73 9.09 28.16 4.57
CA LYS A 73 8.02 29.14 4.40
C LYS A 73 6.85 28.94 5.37
N ALA A 74 6.61 27.70 5.78
CA ALA A 74 5.63 27.37 6.81
C ALA A 74 6.10 27.70 8.24
N GLY A 75 7.32 28.22 8.41
CA GLY A 75 7.84 28.67 9.70
C GLY A 75 8.34 27.54 10.60
N LEU A 76 8.73 26.39 10.03
CA LEU A 76 9.35 25.33 10.83
C LEU A 76 10.72 25.79 11.38
N PRO A 77 11.08 25.41 12.62
CA PRO A 77 12.36 25.81 13.23
C PRO A 77 13.58 25.34 12.42
N ASP A 78 14.65 26.14 12.42
CA ASP A 78 15.90 25.81 11.71
C ASP A 78 16.52 24.48 12.16
N SER A 79 16.36 24.11 13.44
CA SER A 79 16.77 22.81 13.97
C SER A 79 16.12 21.65 13.21
N VAL A 80 14.82 21.76 12.92
CA VAL A 80 14.06 20.77 12.15
C VAL A 80 14.48 20.80 10.69
N ILE A 81 14.59 21.99 10.10
CA ILE A 81 15.01 22.14 8.70
C ILE A 81 16.39 21.54 8.45
N ASN A 82 17.32 21.67 9.40
CA ASN A 82 18.65 21.07 9.29
C ASN A 82 18.62 19.54 9.30
N VAL A 83 17.74 18.93 10.10
CA VAL A 83 17.52 17.48 10.06
C VAL A 83 16.86 17.05 8.74
N VAL A 84 15.83 17.76 8.28
CA VAL A 84 15.21 17.44 6.98
C VAL A 84 16.23 17.58 5.85
N ARG A 85 17.10 18.59 5.90
CA ARG A 85 18.18 18.80 4.93
C ARG A 85 19.21 17.67 4.97
N SER A 86 19.54 17.11 6.15
CA SER A 86 20.44 15.96 6.25
C SER A 86 19.85 14.68 5.66
N LEU A 87 18.52 14.60 5.58
CA LEU A 87 17.78 13.50 4.95
C LEU A 87 17.45 13.74 3.47
N LYS A 88 17.94 14.83 2.86
CA LYS A 88 17.71 15.15 1.44
C LYS A 88 18.05 13.96 0.54
N GLY A 89 17.20 13.68 -0.44
CA GLY A 89 17.37 12.59 -1.39
C GLY A 89 16.10 11.77 -1.60
N LYS A 90 16.22 10.74 -2.44
CA LYS A 90 15.19 9.75 -2.73
C LYS A 90 15.47 8.50 -1.90
N HIS A 91 14.54 8.14 -1.04
CA HIS A 91 14.66 6.98 -0.14
C HIS A 91 13.48 6.05 -0.35
N GLU A 92 13.72 4.75 -0.27
CA GLU A 92 12.61 3.80 -0.11
C GLU A 92 11.80 4.18 1.13
N SER A 93 10.47 4.11 1.04
CA SER A 93 9.58 4.57 2.12
C SER A 93 9.78 3.81 3.42
N SER A 94 10.16 2.53 3.35
CA SER A 94 10.48 1.66 4.50
C SER A 94 11.80 2.05 5.19
N VAL A 95 12.78 2.51 4.43
CA VAL A 95 14.05 3.04 4.94
C VAL A 95 13.82 4.43 5.53
N TYR A 96 13.06 5.26 4.82
CA TYR A 96 12.71 6.60 5.24
C TYR A 96 11.99 6.64 6.59
N SER A 97 11.01 5.77 6.83
CA SER A 97 10.31 5.71 8.13
C SER A 97 11.26 5.38 9.28
N LYS A 98 12.22 4.48 9.08
CA LYS A 98 13.28 4.16 10.05
C LYS A 98 14.24 5.34 10.28
N LEU A 99 14.58 6.08 9.23
CA LEU A 99 15.41 7.29 9.33
C LEU A 99 14.70 8.38 10.16
N LEU A 100 13.39 8.58 9.95
CA LEU A 100 12.60 9.51 10.75
C LEU A 100 12.54 9.08 12.21
N GLN A 101 12.26 7.82 12.50
CA GLN A 101 12.20 7.28 13.86
C GLN A 101 13.52 7.46 14.61
N LYS A 102 14.67 7.23 13.95
CA LYS A 102 15.98 7.44 14.59
C LYS A 102 16.26 8.90 14.97
N ASN A 103 15.58 9.84 14.33
CA ASN A 103 15.72 11.27 14.57
C ASN A 103 14.53 11.82 15.38
N GLU A 104 13.72 10.93 15.98
CA GLU A 104 12.47 11.28 16.67
C GLU A 104 12.69 12.31 17.78
N GLU A 105 13.80 12.28 18.51
CA GLU A 105 14.12 13.31 19.52
C GLU A 105 14.25 14.71 18.93
N ASN A 106 14.83 14.83 17.72
CA ASN A 106 14.92 16.09 17.01
C ASN A 106 13.56 16.54 16.47
N TYR A 107 12.71 15.58 16.11
CA TYR A 107 11.31 15.81 15.72
C TYR A 107 10.34 15.93 16.91
N ALA A 108 10.72 15.59 18.13
CA ALA A 108 9.88 15.75 19.32
C ALA A 108 9.79 17.23 19.73
N SER A 109 10.78 18.03 19.33
CA SER A 109 10.74 19.50 19.35
C SER A 109 9.85 20.10 18.25
N MET A 110 9.48 19.31 17.24
CA MET A 110 8.34 19.62 16.37
C MET A 110 7.14 19.55 17.29
N GLY A 111 6.48 20.68 17.56
CA GLY A 111 5.17 20.64 18.18
C GLY A 111 4.33 19.66 17.37
N TYR A 112 4.09 18.47 17.94
CA TYR A 112 3.38 17.37 17.28
C TYR A 112 2.05 17.88 16.69
N CYS A 113 1.46 18.88 17.35
CA CYS A 113 0.31 19.66 16.94
C CYS A 113 0.49 20.45 15.63
N ASN A 114 1.63 21.12 15.40
CA ASN A 114 1.86 21.90 14.17
C ASN A 114 2.09 20.99 12.95
N TYR A 115 2.70 19.82 13.12
CA TYR A 115 2.88 18.87 12.02
C TYR A 115 1.57 18.17 11.62
N GLN A 116 0.71 17.81 12.57
CA GLN A 116 -0.62 17.27 12.27
C GLN A 116 -1.50 18.32 11.55
N ASN A 117 -1.56 19.55 12.07
CA ASN A 117 -2.27 20.66 11.40
C ASN A 117 -1.66 20.98 10.01
N SER A 118 -0.36 20.80 9.83
CA SER A 118 0.33 20.99 8.56
C SER A 118 -0.05 19.91 7.53
N LYS A 119 -0.20 18.64 7.96
CA LYS A 119 -0.70 17.56 7.09
C LYS A 119 -2.11 17.83 6.60
N ASP A 120 -2.97 18.37 7.46
CA ASP A 120 -4.35 18.74 7.09
C ASP A 120 -4.38 19.86 6.05
N ASN A 121 -3.32 20.69 5.99
CA ASN A 121 -3.08 21.69 4.94
C ASN A 121 -2.24 21.16 3.75
N GLY A 122 -1.99 19.85 3.68
CA GLY A 122 -1.23 19.21 2.60
C GLY A 122 0.29 19.39 2.67
N LEU A 123 0.82 19.95 3.77
CA LEU A 123 2.26 20.11 3.98
C LEU A 123 2.84 18.81 4.57
N THR A 124 3.80 18.22 3.87
CA THR A 124 4.47 16.99 4.26
C THR A 124 5.99 17.17 4.22
N ILE A 125 6.73 16.41 5.04
CA ILE A 125 8.21 16.50 5.07
C ILE A 125 8.84 16.03 3.75
N SER A 126 8.18 15.06 3.11
CA SER A 126 8.65 14.42 1.88
C SER A 126 7.48 14.22 0.94
N ARG A 127 7.69 14.46 -0.36
CA ARG A 127 6.72 14.04 -1.37
C ARG A 127 6.83 12.53 -1.62
N LYS A 128 5.74 11.92 -2.05
CA LYS A 128 5.69 10.50 -2.40
C LYS A 128 5.85 10.30 -3.90
N GLU A 129 6.61 9.28 -4.26
CA GLU A 129 6.70 8.79 -5.63
C GLU A 129 6.52 7.28 -5.60
N ASN A 130 5.40 6.82 -6.14
CA ASN A 130 5.03 5.41 -6.11
C ASN A 130 4.98 4.87 -7.54
N MET A 131 5.49 3.65 -7.74
CA MET A 131 5.60 3.01 -9.05
C MET A 131 5.01 1.60 -9.00
N ASN A 132 4.60 1.10 -10.17
CA ASN A 132 4.00 -0.22 -10.37
C ASN A 132 2.79 -0.43 -9.46
N LYS A 133 1.69 0.25 -9.82
CA LYS A 133 0.45 0.18 -9.06
C LYS A 133 -0.15 -1.23 -9.19
N PHE A 134 -0.58 -1.78 -8.07
CA PHE A 134 -1.33 -3.02 -8.02
C PHE A 134 -2.51 -2.88 -7.07
N TYR A 135 -3.45 -3.81 -7.16
CA TYR A 135 -4.67 -3.78 -6.37
C TYR A 135 -4.77 -5.02 -5.50
N LYS A 136 -5.33 -4.87 -4.31
CA LYS A 136 -5.51 -6.00 -3.41
C LYS A 136 -6.84 -5.98 -2.69
N THR A 137 -7.34 -7.15 -2.36
CA THR A 137 -8.48 -7.34 -1.46
C THR A 137 -7.99 -8.04 -0.20
N LEU A 138 -8.54 -7.66 0.95
CA LEU A 138 -8.17 -8.20 2.25
C LEU A 138 -9.39 -8.84 2.89
N GLY A 139 -9.21 -10.03 3.42
CA GLY A 139 -10.26 -10.85 4.02
C GLY A 139 -9.82 -11.51 5.32
N TYR A 140 -10.79 -12.17 5.96
CA TYR A 140 -10.59 -12.86 7.23
C TYR A 140 -9.49 -13.93 7.15
N LEU A 141 -8.77 -14.16 8.26
CA LEU A 141 -7.64 -15.09 8.36
C LEU A 141 -6.47 -14.83 7.41
N GLY A 142 -6.39 -13.63 6.82
CA GLY A 142 -5.38 -13.25 5.83
C GLY A 142 -5.72 -13.68 4.40
N ASN A 143 -6.96 -14.11 4.13
CA ASN A 143 -7.40 -14.43 2.77
C ASN A 143 -7.35 -13.17 1.92
N CYS A 144 -6.73 -13.24 0.76
CA CYS A 144 -6.49 -12.06 -0.06
C CYS A 144 -6.27 -12.41 -1.53
N MET A 145 -6.39 -11.38 -2.35
CA MET A 145 -6.02 -11.40 -3.75
C MET A 145 -5.16 -10.17 -4.04
N ALA A 146 -4.15 -10.33 -4.88
CA ALA A 146 -3.38 -9.26 -5.49
C ALA A 146 -3.55 -9.32 -7.02
N VAL A 147 -3.75 -8.17 -7.65
CA VAL A 147 -3.93 -8.02 -9.09
C VAL A 147 -2.90 -7.01 -9.60
N TYR A 148 -2.08 -7.45 -10.55
CA TYR A 148 -1.04 -6.67 -11.22
C TYR A 148 -1.42 -6.53 -12.70
N PRO A 149 -2.17 -5.48 -13.10
CA PRO A 149 -2.68 -5.36 -14.46
C PRO A 149 -1.58 -5.29 -15.50
N ASP A 150 -0.53 -4.50 -15.24
CA ASP A 150 0.60 -4.29 -16.15
C ASP A 150 1.38 -5.58 -16.43
N LYS A 151 1.24 -6.58 -15.55
CA LYS A 151 1.91 -7.89 -15.63
C LYS A 151 0.96 -9.02 -16.01
N ASN A 152 -0.32 -8.70 -16.27
CA ASN A 152 -1.38 -9.69 -16.50
C ASN A 152 -1.39 -10.82 -15.44
N LEU A 153 -1.18 -10.46 -14.17
CA LEU A 153 -1.03 -11.43 -13.08
C LEU A 153 -2.09 -11.23 -11.99
N VAL A 154 -2.62 -12.35 -11.52
CA VAL A 154 -3.47 -12.44 -10.33
C VAL A 154 -2.85 -13.47 -9.39
N VAL A 155 -2.68 -13.09 -8.12
CA VAL A 155 -2.22 -13.99 -7.07
C VAL A 155 -3.28 -14.08 -6.00
N VAL A 156 -3.67 -15.29 -5.61
CA VAL A 156 -4.68 -15.53 -4.58
C VAL A 156 -4.06 -16.33 -3.45
N ARG A 157 -4.35 -15.91 -2.22
CA ARG A 157 -4.10 -16.71 -1.02
C ARG A 157 -5.41 -16.92 -0.30
N MET A 158 -5.74 -18.18 -0.08
CA MET A 158 -6.94 -18.57 0.65
C MET A 158 -6.65 -19.76 1.56
N ILE A 159 -7.12 -19.67 2.79
CA ILE A 159 -6.97 -20.68 3.84
C ILE A 159 -8.33 -20.91 4.51
N SER A 160 -8.57 -22.16 4.92
CA SER A 160 -9.69 -22.49 5.81
C SER A 160 -9.37 -22.11 7.25
N GLU A 161 -10.41 -21.96 8.07
CA GLU A 161 -10.24 -21.78 9.52
C GLU A 161 -9.51 -22.95 10.17
N GLU A 162 -9.84 -24.18 9.76
CA GLU A 162 -9.17 -25.39 10.24
C GLU A 162 -7.65 -25.34 9.97
N SER A 163 -7.24 -25.03 8.75
CA SER A 163 -5.82 -24.92 8.38
C SER A 163 -5.14 -23.75 9.10
N PHE A 164 -5.84 -22.63 9.29
CA PHE A 164 -5.31 -21.50 10.06
C PHE A 164 -5.06 -21.86 11.53
N LEU A 165 -6.01 -22.56 12.17
CA LEU A 165 -5.90 -23.00 13.56
C LEU A 165 -4.80 -24.04 13.75
N LYS A 166 -4.63 -24.98 12.82
CA LYS A 166 -3.53 -25.96 12.84
C LYS A 166 -2.14 -25.31 12.86
N GLY A 167 -1.97 -24.18 12.18
CA GLY A 167 -0.71 -23.42 12.19
C GLY A 167 -0.54 -22.47 13.38
N LYS A 168 -1.53 -22.33 14.27
CA LYS A 168 -1.45 -21.32 15.33
C LYS A 168 -0.34 -21.63 16.33
N GLY A 169 0.63 -20.72 16.45
CA GLY A 169 1.75 -20.84 17.39
C GLY A 169 3.00 -21.55 16.84
N THR A 170 2.96 -22.06 15.62
CA THR A 170 4.14 -22.64 14.96
C THR A 170 5.08 -21.53 14.48
N LYS A 171 6.33 -21.52 14.95
CA LYS A 171 7.36 -20.52 14.57
C LYS A 171 8.39 -21.05 13.57
N ASP A 172 8.33 -22.33 13.23
CA ASP A 172 9.25 -23.04 12.34
C ASP A 172 8.91 -22.91 10.85
N GLY A 173 7.90 -22.08 10.52
CA GLY A 173 7.43 -21.90 9.15
C GLY A 173 6.55 -23.05 8.62
N SER A 174 6.30 -24.09 9.41
CA SER A 174 5.37 -25.18 9.04
C SER A 174 3.88 -24.76 9.15
N GLY A 175 3.61 -23.65 9.82
CA GLY A 175 2.28 -23.08 9.98
C GLY A 175 1.74 -22.45 8.70
N TYR A 176 0.62 -22.97 8.22
CA TYR A 176 -0.11 -22.42 7.08
C TYR A 176 -0.64 -20.98 7.29
N ASN A 177 -0.60 -20.46 8.52
CA ASN A 177 -1.03 -19.10 8.86
C ASN A 177 0.08 -18.03 8.74
N ASN A 178 1.35 -18.38 8.50
CA ASN A 178 2.47 -17.44 8.57
C ASN A 178 2.82 -16.76 7.22
N PHE A 179 1.80 -16.26 6.51
CA PHE A 179 1.96 -15.53 5.24
C PHE A 179 1.97 -14.00 5.45
N SER A 180 2.63 -13.50 6.50
CA SER A 180 2.73 -12.05 6.76
C SER A 180 3.30 -11.27 5.57
N ASP A 181 4.21 -11.92 4.85
CA ASP A 181 4.98 -11.29 3.78
C ASP A 181 4.38 -11.59 2.40
N PHE A 182 3.13 -12.08 2.35
CA PHE A 182 2.49 -12.49 1.08
C PHE A 182 2.64 -11.44 -0.02
N PHE A 183 2.27 -10.18 0.26
CA PHE A 183 2.36 -9.12 -0.74
C PHE A 183 3.80 -8.76 -1.10
N GLU A 184 4.75 -8.91 -0.19
CA GLU A 184 6.17 -8.72 -0.50
C GLU A 184 6.69 -9.86 -1.40
N LEU A 185 6.24 -11.10 -1.16
CA LEU A 185 6.55 -12.22 -2.03
C LEU A 185 5.95 -12.01 -3.41
N THR A 186 4.70 -11.53 -3.51
CA THR A 186 4.06 -11.31 -4.82
C THR A 186 4.76 -10.24 -5.66
N THR A 187 5.38 -9.22 -5.06
CA THR A 187 6.19 -8.26 -5.83
C THR A 187 7.50 -8.84 -6.35
N LYS A 188 8.01 -9.92 -5.73
CA LYS A 188 9.25 -10.61 -6.13
C LYS A 188 9.04 -11.73 -7.15
N LEU A 189 7.81 -12.21 -7.36
CA LEU A 189 7.51 -13.34 -8.27
C LEU A 189 7.83 -13.08 -9.76
N ILE A 190 8.16 -11.84 -10.13
CA ILE A 190 8.19 -11.37 -11.54
C ILE A 190 9.44 -10.49 -11.79
N GLN A 191 10.43 -10.53 -10.90
CA GLN A 191 11.75 -9.92 -11.11
C GLN A 191 12.66 -10.94 -11.79
#